data_AF-A0AAN9ACT8-F1
#
_entry.id   AF-A0AAN9ACT8-F1
#
_cell.length_a   1.000
_cell.length_b   1.000
_cell.length_c   1.000
_cell.angle_alpha   90.00
_cell.angle_beta   90.00
_cell.angle_gamma   90.00
#
_symmetry.space_group_name_H-M   'P 1'
#
loop_
_entity.id
_entity.type
_entity.pdbx_description
1 polymer ?
#
loop_
_entity_poly.entity_id
_entity_poly.type
_entity_poly.pdbx_seq_one_letter_code
_entity_poly.pdbx_strand_id
1 'polypeptide(L)'
;MTEKLVSECDDKTAYKVNKRCYETGLSPGEVARRYTDFAKKYDETLSSNRYIGPDIAANEVALRTLENRRPYIKIIDVAAGTGRVGALLKQKGFRALSAWTVVVLGTTKLPDCLVSLTITSPYTLSRHNNHLGRHIDALEPSKGMLDILKKTGVYSKTYQEFLGLGKNSIPD
;
A
#
# COMPACT_ATOMS: atom_id res chain seq x y z
N MET A 1 7.99 -11.72 35.97
CA MET A 1 6.60 -11.93 35.52
C MET A 1 6.00 -10.56 35.20
N THR A 2 6.50 -9.89 34.16
CA THR A 2 6.26 -8.42 33.99
C THR A 2 6.30 -7.92 32.54
N GLU A 3 6.28 -8.81 31.53
CA GLU A 3 6.21 -8.38 30.12
C GLU A 3 4.84 -8.62 29.46
N LYS A 4 4.04 -9.54 30.00
CA LYS A 4 2.80 -10.01 29.36
C LYS A 4 1.59 -9.07 29.52
N LEU A 5 1.66 -8.11 30.45
CA LEU A 5 0.55 -7.18 30.74
C LEU A 5 0.61 -5.88 29.94
N VAL A 6 1.76 -5.57 29.32
CA VAL A 6 1.92 -4.40 28.45
C VAL A 6 1.36 -4.69 27.03
N SER A 7 1.12 -5.95 26.65
CA SER A 7 0.83 -6.31 25.25
C SER A 7 -0.66 -6.44 24.87
N GLU A 8 -1.60 -6.75 25.77
CA GLU A 8 -3.02 -6.99 25.36
C GLU A 8 -3.94 -5.76 25.41
N CYS A 9 -3.71 -4.84 26.35
CA CYS A 9 -4.50 -3.62 26.48
C CYS A 9 -4.26 -2.65 25.31
N ASP A 10 -3.01 -2.61 24.85
CA ASP A 10 -2.58 -1.77 23.74
C ASP A 10 -3.12 -2.28 22.39
N ASP A 11 -3.15 -3.60 22.18
CA ASP A 11 -3.69 -4.22 20.96
C ASP A 11 -5.20 -3.97 20.79
N LYS A 12 -5.99 -4.20 21.85
CA LYS A 12 -7.45 -3.91 21.81
C LYS A 12 -7.72 -2.44 21.52
N THR A 13 -6.84 -1.55 21.98
CA THR A 13 -6.94 -0.11 21.74
C THR A 13 -6.60 0.22 20.28
N ALA A 14 -5.53 -0.35 19.74
CA ALA A 14 -5.15 -0.18 18.34
C ALA A 14 -6.25 -0.62 17.36
N TYR A 15 -6.86 -1.79 17.59
CA TYR A 15 -7.96 -2.27 16.76
C TYR A 15 -9.23 -1.40 16.87
N LYS A 16 -9.54 -0.89 18.07
CA LYS A 16 -10.66 0.05 18.26
C LYS A 16 -10.44 1.37 17.52
N VAL A 17 -9.22 1.90 17.55
CA VAL A 17 -8.88 3.14 16.82
C VAL A 17 -9.00 2.92 15.31
N ASN A 18 -8.55 1.78 14.78
CA ASN A 18 -8.70 1.48 13.35
C ASN A 18 -10.16 1.24 12.94
N LYS A 19 -10.97 0.61 13.81
CA LYS A 19 -12.40 0.34 13.55
C LYS A 19 -13.18 1.61 13.20
N ARG A 20 -12.81 2.76 13.78
CA ARG A 20 -13.43 4.05 13.47
C ARG A 20 -13.34 4.39 11.98
N CYS A 21 -12.33 3.92 11.26
CA CYS A 21 -12.18 4.21 9.83
C CYS A 21 -13.14 3.37 8.94
N TYR A 22 -13.86 2.41 9.52
CA TYR A 22 -14.73 1.46 8.81
C TYR A 22 -16.14 1.37 9.42
N GLU A 23 -16.60 2.42 10.12
CA GLU A 23 -17.98 2.45 10.60
C GLU A 23 -18.96 2.43 9.43
N THR A 24 -20.09 1.73 9.61
CA THR A 24 -21.12 1.63 8.59
C THR A 24 -21.77 2.99 8.34
N GLY A 25 -22.03 3.32 7.07
CA GLY A 25 -22.69 4.57 6.68
C GLY A 25 -21.75 5.74 6.42
N LEU A 26 -20.43 5.55 6.53
CA LEU A 26 -19.46 6.58 6.16
C LEU A 26 -19.37 6.73 4.64
N SER A 27 -19.38 7.98 4.17
CA SER A 27 -19.00 8.31 2.80
C SER A 27 -17.50 8.08 2.56
N PRO A 28 -17.06 7.87 1.31
CA PRO A 28 -15.64 7.73 0.98
C PRO A 28 -14.80 8.91 1.50
N GLY A 29 -15.31 10.14 1.36
CA GLY A 29 -14.65 11.34 1.85
C GLY A 29 -14.44 11.35 3.37
N GLU A 30 -15.42 10.86 4.14
CA GLU A 30 -15.30 10.74 5.60
C GLU A 30 -14.27 9.69 5.99
N VAL A 31 -14.22 8.55 5.30
CA VAL A 31 -13.17 7.53 5.50
C VAL A 31 -11.79 8.14 5.28
N ALA A 32 -11.58 8.85 4.19
CA ALA A 32 -10.29 9.50 3.89
C ALA A 32 -9.90 10.57 4.94
N ARG A 33 -10.87 11.35 5.44
CA ARG A 33 -10.63 12.31 6.52
C ARG A 33 -10.22 11.62 7.83
N ARG A 34 -10.93 10.56 8.23
CA ARG A 34 -10.58 9.80 9.46
C ARG A 34 -9.17 9.21 9.38
N TYR A 35 -8.76 8.77 8.20
CA TYR A 35 -7.39 8.34 7.94
C TYR A 35 -6.38 9.49 7.96
N THR A 36 -6.75 10.66 7.44
CA THR A 36 -5.90 11.86 7.49
C THR A 36 -5.60 12.24 8.94
N ASP A 37 -6.62 12.23 9.80
CA ASP A 37 -6.47 12.55 11.23
C ASP A 37 -5.66 11.48 11.98
N PHE A 38 -5.75 10.23 11.55
CA PHE A 38 -5.05 9.12 12.18
C PHE A 38 -3.58 9.00 11.74
N ALA A 39 -3.23 9.53 10.57
CA ALA A 39 -1.97 9.27 9.87
C ALA A 39 -0.73 9.37 10.77
N LYS A 40 -0.61 10.42 11.59
CA LYS A 40 0.57 10.65 12.43
C LYS A 40 0.82 9.55 13.47
N LYS A 41 -0.23 8.88 13.93
CA LYS A 41 -0.17 7.79 14.92
C LYS A 41 -0.34 6.41 14.27
N TYR A 42 -0.57 6.36 12.96
CA TYR A 42 -0.97 5.14 12.27
C TYR A 42 0.09 4.05 12.39
N ASP A 43 1.35 4.34 12.01
CA ASP A 43 2.42 3.34 12.03
C ASP A 43 2.83 2.94 13.46
N GLU A 44 2.70 3.84 14.44
CA GLU A 44 2.92 3.52 15.85
C GLU A 44 1.83 2.58 16.38
N THR A 45 0.57 2.89 16.07
CA THR A 45 -0.61 2.14 16.50
C THR A 45 -0.72 0.79 15.79
N LEU A 46 -0.37 0.74 14.51
CA LEU A 46 -0.40 -0.44 13.64
C LEU A 46 1.02 -0.81 13.19
N SER A 47 1.91 -0.90 14.16
CA SER A 47 3.30 -1.31 13.98
C SER A 47 3.41 -2.73 13.38
N SER A 48 4.59 -3.07 12.85
CA SER A 48 4.80 -4.35 12.13
C SER A 48 4.58 -5.60 12.98
N ASN A 49 4.74 -5.52 14.30
CA ASN A 49 4.39 -6.59 15.24
C ASN A 49 2.86 -6.79 15.41
N ARG A 50 2.03 -5.85 14.95
CA ARG A 50 0.55 -5.86 15.10
C ARG A 50 -0.18 -5.96 13.77
N TYR A 51 0.34 -5.28 12.75
CA TYR A 51 -0.22 -5.25 11.40
C TYR A 51 0.84 -5.64 10.36
N ILE A 52 0.70 -6.88 9.88
CA ILE A 52 1.59 -7.53 8.90
C ILE A 52 1.05 -7.47 7.48
N GLY A 53 -0.07 -6.77 7.23
CA GLY A 53 -0.65 -6.62 5.90
C GLY A 53 0.36 -6.17 4.83
N PRO A 54 1.21 -5.15 5.11
CA PRO A 54 2.22 -4.70 4.17
C PRO A 54 3.25 -5.77 3.80
N ASP A 55 3.67 -6.57 4.78
CA ASP A 55 4.61 -7.67 4.62
C ASP A 55 4.03 -8.78 3.75
N ILE A 56 2.78 -9.19 4.02
CA ILE A 56 2.08 -10.20 3.20
C ILE A 56 1.97 -9.72 1.76
N ALA A 57 1.51 -8.48 1.55
CA ALA A 57 1.38 -7.91 0.21
C ALA A 57 2.70 -7.89 -0.55
N ALA A 58 3.77 -7.35 0.04
CA ALA A 58 5.06 -7.27 -0.62
C ALA A 58 5.67 -8.66 -0.89
N ASN A 59 5.43 -9.63 -0.01
CA ASN A 59 5.86 -11.02 -0.20
C ASN A 59 5.12 -11.70 -1.34
N GLU A 60 3.79 -11.59 -1.42
CA GLU A 60 2.98 -12.18 -2.49
C GLU A 60 3.40 -11.66 -3.88
N VAL A 61 3.62 -10.36 -3.99
CA VAL A 61 4.09 -9.74 -5.25
C VAL A 61 5.47 -10.27 -5.64
N ALA A 62 6.37 -10.40 -4.66
CA ALA A 62 7.71 -10.93 -4.89
C ALA A 62 7.72 -12.42 -5.24
N LEU A 63 6.84 -13.24 -4.65
CA LEU A 63 6.70 -14.66 -4.96
C LEU A 63 6.25 -14.90 -6.40
N ARG A 64 5.37 -14.04 -6.92
CA ARG A 64 4.84 -14.13 -8.28
C ARG A 64 5.74 -13.49 -9.34
N THR A 65 6.80 -12.83 -8.90
CA THR A 65 7.72 -12.11 -9.77
C THR A 65 9.13 -12.67 -9.66
N LEU A 66 9.63 -13.25 -10.77
CA LEU A 66 11.02 -13.67 -10.88
C LEU A 66 11.96 -12.52 -10.51
N GLU A 67 12.97 -12.80 -9.68
CA GLU A 67 13.84 -11.78 -9.11
C GLU A 67 14.53 -10.91 -10.17
N ASN A 68 14.99 -11.52 -11.26
CA ASN A 68 15.59 -10.81 -12.39
C ASN A 68 14.60 -9.92 -13.17
N ARG A 69 13.29 -10.06 -12.96
CA ARG A 69 12.25 -9.21 -13.57
C ARG A 69 11.84 -8.03 -12.68
N ARG A 70 11.99 -8.13 -11.36
CA ARG A 70 11.55 -7.11 -10.39
C ARG A 70 12.09 -5.69 -10.69
N PRO A 71 13.35 -5.52 -11.14
CA PRO A 71 13.86 -4.20 -11.49
C PRO A 71 13.19 -3.58 -12.70
N TYR A 72 12.37 -4.31 -13.46
CA TYR A 72 11.75 -3.85 -14.70
C TYR A 72 10.25 -3.60 -14.55
N ILE A 73 9.57 -4.30 -13.63
CA ILE A 73 8.13 -4.17 -13.42
C ILE A 73 7.74 -2.82 -12.81
N LYS A 74 6.78 -2.15 -13.45
CA LYS A 74 6.09 -0.96 -12.90
C LYS A 74 4.94 -1.36 -11.98
N ILE A 75 4.86 -0.75 -10.81
CA ILE A 75 3.88 -1.06 -9.76
C ILE A 75 3.03 0.17 -9.45
N ILE A 76 1.74 -0.05 -9.20
CA ILE A 76 0.87 0.93 -8.54
C ILE A 76 0.37 0.35 -7.21
N ASP A 77 0.80 0.97 -6.12
CA ASP A 77 0.37 0.61 -4.76
C ASP A 77 -0.95 1.31 -4.48
N VAL A 78 -2.02 0.52 -4.31
CA VAL A 78 -3.38 1.04 -4.19
C VAL A 78 -3.80 0.98 -2.72
N ALA A 79 -4.38 2.08 -2.23
CA ALA A 79 -4.55 2.29 -0.79
C ALA A 79 -3.19 2.20 -0.07
N ALA A 80 -2.19 2.89 -0.62
CA ALA A 80 -0.80 2.80 -0.21
C ALA A 80 -0.56 3.24 1.24
N GLY A 81 -1.50 3.95 1.87
CA GLY A 81 -1.41 4.40 3.25
C GLY A 81 -0.14 5.22 3.49
N THR A 82 0.60 4.89 4.55
CA THR A 82 1.90 5.52 4.88
C THR A 82 3.06 5.05 3.99
N GLY A 83 2.80 4.12 3.06
CA GLY A 83 3.75 3.69 2.04
C GLY A 83 4.61 2.48 2.42
N ARG A 84 4.26 1.73 3.47
CA ARG A 84 5.02 0.55 3.94
C ARG A 84 5.19 -0.54 2.87
N VAL A 85 4.17 -0.80 2.05
CA VAL A 85 4.25 -1.80 0.96
C VAL A 85 5.30 -1.43 -0.06
N GLY A 86 5.26 -0.23 -0.64
CA GLY A 86 6.30 0.23 -1.57
C GLY A 86 7.71 0.22 -0.97
N ALA A 87 7.87 0.53 0.32
CA ALA A 87 9.17 0.46 0.99
C ALA A 87 9.71 -0.99 1.02
N LEU A 88 8.86 -1.96 1.33
CA LEU A 88 9.20 -3.39 1.32
C LEU A 88 9.46 -3.90 -0.10
N LEU A 89 8.67 -3.47 -1.09
CA LEU A 89 8.90 -3.82 -2.50
C LEU A 89 10.26 -3.31 -2.98
N LYS A 90 10.64 -2.07 -2.63
CA LYS A 90 11.97 -1.54 -2.94
C LYS A 90 13.10 -2.40 -2.38
N GLN A 91 12.95 -2.88 -1.13
CA GLN A 91 13.91 -3.81 -0.51
C GLN A 91 13.98 -5.15 -1.26
N LYS A 92 12.88 -5.61 -1.86
CA LYS A 92 12.79 -6.87 -2.62
C LYS A 92 13.27 -6.78 -4.07
N GLY A 93 13.82 -5.63 -4.49
CA GLY A 93 14.43 -5.45 -5.81
C GLY A 93 13.53 -4.78 -6.84
N PHE A 94 12.34 -4.31 -6.46
CA PHE A 94 11.47 -3.54 -7.35
C PHE A 94 12.00 -2.10 -7.47
N ARG A 95 12.32 -1.67 -8.71
CA ARG A 95 13.01 -0.39 -9.01
C ARG A 95 12.47 0.32 -10.27
N ALA A 96 12.03 -0.49 -11.24
CA ALA A 96 11.50 -0.30 -12.60
C ALA A 96 12.41 0.31 -13.70
N LEU A 97 12.37 -0.38 -14.86
CA LEU A 97 12.61 0.05 -16.25
C LEU A 97 11.90 -0.96 -17.17
N SER A 98 10.72 -0.59 -17.71
CA SER A 98 9.88 -1.28 -18.72
C SER A 98 8.95 -2.46 -18.31
N ALA A 99 7.67 -2.29 -18.71
CA ALA A 99 6.45 -3.14 -18.66
C ALA A 99 5.65 -3.24 -17.34
N TRP A 100 4.32 -3.20 -17.49
CA TRP A 100 3.29 -2.80 -16.52
C TRP A 100 2.76 -3.91 -15.59
N THR A 101 2.25 -3.48 -14.42
CA THR A 101 1.18 -4.06 -13.57
C THR A 101 1.61 -4.78 -12.27
N VAL A 102 1.18 -4.21 -11.13
CA VAL A 102 0.68 -4.93 -9.93
C VAL A 102 -0.27 -3.98 -9.18
N VAL A 103 -1.48 -4.45 -8.84
CA VAL A 103 -2.43 -3.79 -7.92
C VAL A 103 -2.46 -4.59 -6.62
N VAL A 104 -1.94 -4.02 -5.54
CA VAL A 104 -2.12 -4.59 -4.20
C VAL A 104 -3.33 -3.92 -3.57
N LEU A 105 -4.37 -4.68 -3.25
CA LEU A 105 -5.45 -4.23 -2.35
C LEU A 105 -5.14 -4.77 -0.95
N GLY A 106 -4.94 -3.87 0.01
CA GLY A 106 -4.69 -4.22 1.41
C GLY A 106 -5.84 -5.02 2.02
N THR A 107 -5.52 -6.02 2.84
CA THR A 107 -6.53 -6.85 3.52
C THR A 107 -6.86 -6.31 4.92
N THR A 108 -8.15 -6.30 5.24
CA THR A 108 -8.65 -6.42 6.62
C THR A 108 -9.09 -7.87 6.84
N LYS A 109 -8.82 -8.45 8.02
CA LYS A 109 -9.33 -9.77 8.42
C LYS A 109 -10.88 -9.74 8.50
N LEU A 110 -11.53 -9.93 7.36
CA LEU A 110 -12.92 -10.38 7.28
C LEU A 110 -12.90 -11.70 6.50
N PRO A 111 -13.57 -12.75 6.99
CA PRO A 111 -13.43 -14.12 6.44
C PRO A 111 -13.89 -14.29 4.99
N ASP A 112 -14.50 -13.28 4.36
CA ASP A 112 -15.14 -13.41 3.04
C ASP A 112 -14.62 -12.42 1.96
N CYS A 113 -13.51 -11.71 2.18
CA CYS A 113 -12.93 -10.83 1.14
C CYS A 113 -11.84 -11.56 0.34
N LEU A 114 -12.20 -11.99 -0.87
CA LEU A 114 -11.28 -12.57 -1.86
C LEU A 114 -10.20 -11.53 -2.22
N VAL A 115 -8.93 -11.86 -2.04
CA VAL A 115 -7.80 -11.07 -2.56
C VAL A 115 -7.73 -11.27 -4.07
N SER A 116 -8.22 -10.30 -4.84
CA SER A 116 -7.97 -10.28 -6.29
C SER A 116 -6.66 -9.52 -6.57
N LEU A 117 -5.57 -10.26 -6.70
CA LEU A 117 -4.31 -9.76 -7.24
C LEU A 117 -4.31 -10.03 -8.75
N THR A 118 -4.64 -9.02 -9.55
CA THR A 118 -4.54 -9.13 -11.01
C THR A 118 -3.16 -8.66 -11.46
N ILE A 119 -2.36 -9.60 -11.98
CA ILE A 119 -1.10 -9.31 -12.66
C ILE A 119 -1.37 -9.50 -14.15
N THR A 120 -1.53 -8.42 -14.91
CA THR A 120 -1.61 -8.48 -16.38
C THR A 120 -0.23 -8.25 -16.96
N SER A 121 0.32 -9.27 -17.63
CA SER A 121 1.61 -9.17 -18.34
C SER A 121 1.35 -8.95 -19.83
N PRO A 122 1.53 -7.74 -20.40
CA PRO A 122 1.74 -7.63 -21.84
C PRO A 122 3.16 -8.15 -22.15
N TYR A 123 3.22 -9.30 -22.83
CA TYR A 123 4.44 -9.74 -23.51
C TYR A 123 4.88 -8.63 -24.49
N THR A 124 6.03 -8.01 -24.26
CA THR A 124 7.08 -7.64 -25.25
C THR A 124 8.08 -6.69 -24.57
N LEU A 125 9.32 -7.15 -24.37
CA LEU A 125 10.44 -6.32 -23.92
C LEU A 125 11.04 -5.59 -25.14
N SER A 126 10.68 -4.33 -25.37
CA SER A 126 11.50 -3.45 -26.22
C SER A 126 12.56 -2.77 -25.35
N ARG A 127 13.83 -3.11 -25.59
CA ARG A 127 14.99 -2.48 -24.94
C ARG A 127 15.09 -1.02 -25.37
N HIS A 128 14.61 -0.06 -24.56
CA HIS A 128 15.07 1.33 -24.70
C HIS A 128 15.12 2.09 -23.36
N ASN A 129 16.28 2.75 -23.19
CA ASN A 129 16.64 3.89 -22.34
C ASN A 129 16.72 3.73 -20.81
N ASN A 130 17.98 3.78 -20.36
CA ASN A 130 18.47 3.96 -19.01
C ASN A 130 17.98 5.29 -18.41
N HIS A 131 16.89 5.26 -17.64
CA HIS A 131 16.63 6.25 -16.60
C HIS A 131 16.53 5.48 -15.28
N LEU A 132 17.59 5.56 -14.47
CA LEU A 132 17.64 5.06 -13.09
C LEU A 132 16.71 5.96 -12.23
N GLY A 133 15.41 5.73 -12.35
CA GLY A 133 14.36 6.46 -11.67
C GLY A 133 13.65 5.58 -10.65
N ARG A 134 13.03 6.19 -9.65
CA ARG A 134 12.01 5.52 -8.85
C ARG A 134 10.82 5.25 -9.78
N HIS A 135 10.09 4.14 -9.63
CA HIS A 135 8.92 3.84 -10.47
C HIS A 135 7.81 3.03 -9.77
N ILE A 136 7.66 3.20 -8.46
CA ILE A 136 6.47 2.74 -7.73
C ILE A 136 5.54 3.94 -7.63
N ASP A 137 4.35 3.85 -8.19
CA ASP A 137 3.32 4.88 -8.04
C ASP A 137 2.38 4.50 -6.88
N ALA A 138 1.73 5.48 -6.26
CA ALA A 138 0.77 5.25 -5.19
C ALA A 138 -0.57 5.91 -5.49
N LEU A 139 -1.66 5.21 -5.17
CA LEU A 139 -2.99 5.79 -5.01
C LEU A 139 -3.38 5.72 -3.54
N GLU A 140 -3.69 6.86 -2.94
CA GLU A 140 -4.15 6.94 -1.55
C GLU A 140 -5.06 8.17 -1.37
N PRO A 141 -6.37 7.98 -1.06
CA PRO A 141 -7.31 9.10 -0.95
C PRO A 141 -7.06 9.99 0.27
N SER A 142 -6.46 9.47 1.35
CA SER A 142 -6.14 10.23 2.55
C SER A 142 -4.93 11.13 2.35
N LYS A 143 -5.16 12.45 2.40
CA LYS A 143 -4.07 13.45 2.32
C LYS A 143 -3.02 13.23 3.41
N GLY A 144 -3.44 12.98 4.65
CA GLY A 144 -2.50 12.80 5.78
C GLY A 144 -1.61 11.57 5.62
N MET A 145 -2.15 10.49 5.07
CA MET A 145 -1.36 9.30 4.72
C MET A 145 -0.38 9.61 3.60
N LEU A 146 -0.86 10.29 2.56
CA LEU A 146 -0.04 10.69 1.41
C LEU A 146 1.12 11.60 1.80
N ASP A 147 0.91 12.51 2.74
CA ASP A 147 1.95 13.41 3.24
C ASP A 147 3.07 12.65 3.98
N ILE A 148 2.75 11.54 4.65
CA ILE A 148 3.74 10.64 5.24
C ILE A 148 4.44 9.82 4.15
N LEU A 149 3.65 9.23 3.25
CA LEU A 149 4.15 8.42 2.13
C LEU A 149 5.16 9.19 1.26
N LYS A 150 4.88 10.46 0.94
CA LYS A 150 5.78 11.30 0.14
C LYS A 150 7.15 11.49 0.78
N LYS A 151 7.23 11.55 2.11
CA LYS A 151 8.50 11.69 2.85
C LYS A 151 9.40 10.47 2.76
N THR A 152 8.83 9.29 2.45
CA THR A 152 9.64 8.08 2.25
C THR A 152 10.56 8.20 1.03
N GLY A 153 10.22 9.07 0.08
CA GLY A 153 10.92 9.20 -1.19
C GLY A 153 10.90 7.94 -2.04
N VAL A 154 10.10 6.92 -1.70
CA VAL A 154 10.02 5.65 -2.42
C VAL A 154 9.22 5.79 -3.72
N TYR A 155 8.14 6.55 -3.67
CA TYR A 155 7.17 6.67 -4.76
C TYR A 155 7.53 7.77 -5.74
N SER A 156 7.15 7.55 -7.00
CA SER A 156 7.45 8.46 -8.12
C SER A 156 6.31 9.41 -8.38
N LYS A 157 5.12 8.86 -8.54
CA LYS A 157 3.87 9.61 -8.61
C LYS A 157 2.93 9.17 -7.52
N THR A 158 2.13 10.12 -7.06
CA THR A 158 1.14 9.92 -6.01
C THR A 158 -0.18 10.52 -6.47
N TYR A 159 -1.24 9.71 -6.45
CA TYR A 159 -2.59 10.09 -6.83
C TYR A 159 -3.47 10.12 -5.56
N GLN A 160 -4.06 11.28 -5.26
CA GLN A 160 -4.96 11.41 -4.12
C GLN A 160 -6.41 11.18 -4.56
N GLU A 161 -6.77 9.92 -4.82
CA GLU A 161 -8.05 9.56 -5.44
C GLU A 161 -8.66 8.31 -4.82
N PHE A 162 -9.96 8.14 -5.02
CA PHE A 162 -10.66 6.89 -4.72
C PHE A 162 -10.72 6.02 -5.98
N LEU A 163 -10.61 4.70 -5.80
CA LEU A 163 -10.96 3.77 -6.87
C LEU A 163 -12.47 3.52 -6.91
N GLY A 164 -12.99 3.28 -8.11
CA GLY A 164 -14.37 2.81 -8.31
C GLY A 164 -15.46 3.88 -8.28
N LEU A 165 -15.11 5.18 -8.23
CA LEU A 165 -16.09 6.28 -8.19
C LEU A 165 -16.30 7.01 -9.53
N GLY A 166 -15.77 6.50 -10.65
CA GLY A 166 -15.86 7.13 -11.98
C GLY A 166 -14.48 7.44 -12.57
N LYS A 167 -14.37 8.51 -13.37
CA LYS A 167 -13.11 8.91 -14.04
C LYS A 167 -12.00 9.20 -13.02
N ASN A 168 -10.84 8.60 -13.25
CA ASN A 168 -9.62 8.70 -12.45
C ASN A 168 -8.57 9.52 -13.22
N SER A 169 -7.63 10.18 -12.53
CA SER A 169 -6.49 10.84 -13.19
C SER A 169 -5.30 9.92 -13.43
N ILE A 170 -5.39 8.67 -12.99
CA ILE A 170 -4.40 7.63 -13.32
C ILE A 170 -4.46 7.41 -14.84
N PRO A 171 -3.35 7.62 -15.57
CA PRO A 171 -3.32 7.40 -17.01
C PRO A 171 -3.47 5.90 -17.34
N ASP A 172 -4.12 5.62 -18.47
CA ASP A 172 -4.25 4.28 -19.07
C ASP A 172 -2.89 3.59 -19.32
#